data_AF-A0AAE1MQW1-F1
#
_entry.id   AF-A0AAE1MQW1-F1
#
_cell.length_a   1.000
_cell.length_b   1.000
_cell.length_c   1.000
_cell.angle_alpha   90.00
_cell.angle_beta   90.00
_cell.angle_gamma   90.00
#
_symmetry.space_group_name_H-M   'P 1'
#
loop_
_entity.id
_entity.type
_entity.pdbx_description
1 polymer ?
#
loop_
_entity_poly.entity_id
_entity_poly.type
_entity_poly.pdbx_seq_one_letter_code
_entity_poly.pdbx_strand_id
1 'polypeptide(L)'
;MGIAAAIGVISPFPFYFWLWTSPQSWVDLCGKGRNPCKVMAYVAHFLKLVQFISLFSVSSLHWPPPLYFWPLFAFGQFLNFRVYQLLGEAGTYYGVRFGKEIPWVTEFPFGVIKDPQYVGSILSLLACLSWVPFQYIVLWVLGYLFMIQVESKEDPSTRAKPLL
;
A
#
# COMPACT_ATOMS: atom_id res chain seq x y z
N MET A 1 -9.74 -4.83 22.97
CA MET A 1 -9.01 -5.49 21.85
C MET A 1 -9.37 -4.91 20.48
N GLY A 2 -10.65 -4.65 20.17
CA GLY A 2 -11.01 -4.17 18.82
C GLY A 2 -10.46 -2.80 18.39
N ILE A 3 -10.39 -1.82 19.31
CA ILE A 3 -9.86 -0.48 18.97
C ILE A 3 -8.37 -0.54 18.62
N ALA A 4 -7.57 -1.33 19.35
CA ALA A 4 -6.14 -1.50 19.05
C ALA A 4 -5.93 -2.12 17.66
N ALA A 5 -6.75 -3.12 17.29
CA ALA A 5 -6.72 -3.70 15.95
C ALA A 5 -7.10 -2.67 14.87
N ALA A 6 -8.10 -1.82 15.12
CA ALA A 6 -8.48 -0.75 14.20
C ALA A 6 -7.35 0.28 14.00
N ILE A 7 -6.69 0.71 15.08
CA ILE A 7 -5.52 1.61 15.01
C ILE A 7 -4.41 0.97 14.19
N GLY A 8 -4.10 -0.29 14.46
CA GLY A 8 -3.06 -1.01 13.73
C GLY A 8 -3.38 -1.19 12.25
N VAL A 9 -4.65 -1.46 11.90
CA VAL A 9 -5.14 -1.50 10.51
C VAL A 9 -5.01 -0.15 9.81
N ILE A 10 -5.20 0.98 10.49
CA ILE A 10 -5.07 2.30 9.87
C ILE A 10 -3.60 2.77 9.78
N SER A 11 -2.71 2.20 10.59
CA SER A 11 -1.37 2.76 10.85
C SER A 11 -0.51 3.21 9.65
N PRO A 12 -0.54 2.59 8.45
CA PRO A 12 0.28 3.08 7.34
C PRO A 12 -0.31 4.29 6.63
N PHE A 13 -1.63 4.51 6.68
CA PHE A 13 -2.26 5.56 5.88
C PHE A 13 -1.84 6.98 6.29
N PRO A 14 -1.73 7.33 7.59
CA PRO A 14 -1.16 8.61 8.00
C PRO A 14 0.27 8.81 7.50
N PHE A 15 1.09 7.75 7.52
CA PHE A 15 2.45 7.79 7.01
C PHE A 15 2.47 8.05 5.50
N TYR A 16 1.71 7.29 4.71
CA TYR A 16 1.62 7.48 3.26
C TYR A 16 1.08 8.86 2.90
N PHE A 17 0.06 9.34 3.61
CA PHE A 17 -0.48 10.69 3.43
C PHE A 17 0.58 11.78 3.68
N TRP A 18 1.34 11.67 4.78
CA TRP A 18 2.43 12.60 5.07
C TRP A 18 3.50 12.59 3.98
N LEU A 19 3.95 11.40 3.55
CA LEU A 19 4.94 11.27 2.48
C LEU A 19 4.45 11.84 1.16
N TRP A 20 3.17 11.65 0.83
CA TRP A 20 2.59 12.15 -0.39
C TRP A 20 2.46 13.68 -0.38
N THR A 21 2.00 14.25 0.73
CA THR A 21 1.72 15.70 0.86
C THR A 21 2.96 16.54 1.13
N SER A 22 3.95 15.99 1.86
CA SER A 22 5.17 16.70 2.25
C SER A 22 6.42 15.88 1.92
N PRO A 23 6.65 15.48 0.66
CA PRO A 23 7.73 14.56 0.31
C PRO A 23 9.13 15.12 0.63
N GLN A 24 9.32 16.44 0.57
CA GLN A 24 10.59 17.07 0.90
C GLN A 24 10.99 16.80 2.37
N SER A 25 10.03 16.88 3.29
CA SER A 25 10.30 16.62 4.72
C SER A 25 10.81 15.20 4.96
N TRP A 26 10.35 14.22 4.17
CA TRP A 26 10.85 12.85 4.23
C TRP A 26 12.24 12.70 3.65
N VAL A 27 12.50 13.33 2.50
CA VAL A 27 13.82 13.35 1.88
C VAL A 27 14.85 13.98 2.83
N ASP A 28 14.49 15.09 3.46
CA ASP A 28 15.33 15.77 4.44
C ASP A 28 15.58 14.92 5.68
N LEU A 29 14.54 14.23 6.19
CA LEU A 29 14.66 13.29 7.31
C LEU A 29 15.55 12.09 6.99
N CYS A 30 15.49 11.57 5.75
CA CYS A 30 16.38 10.51 5.30
C CYS A 30 17.85 10.97 5.29
N GLY A 31 18.08 12.24 4.97
CA GLY A 31 19.41 12.84 4.90
C GLY A 31 20.19 12.44 3.64
N LYS A 32 21.39 13.00 3.51
CA LYS A 32 22.26 12.80 2.34
C LYS A 32 22.75 11.35 2.21
N GLY A 33 22.87 10.89 0.97
CA GLY A 33 23.42 9.57 0.64
C GLY A 33 22.50 8.37 0.94
N ARG A 34 21.30 8.60 1.48
CA ARG A 34 20.29 7.55 1.68
C ARG A 34 19.23 7.61 0.57
N ASN A 35 18.77 6.45 0.13
CA ASN A 35 17.68 6.34 -0.84
C ASN A 35 16.32 6.43 -0.13
N PRO A 36 15.52 7.51 -0.31
CA PRO A 36 14.27 7.69 0.43
C PRO A 36 13.21 6.62 0.13
N CYS A 37 13.21 6.04 -1.08
CA CYS A 37 12.33 4.91 -1.43
C CYS A 37 12.67 3.67 -0.61
N LYS A 38 13.97 3.41 -0.41
CA LYS A 38 14.44 2.23 0.35
C LYS A 38 14.07 2.35 1.82
N VAL A 39 14.27 3.52 2.40
CA VAL A 39 13.90 3.80 3.79
C VAL A 39 12.38 3.72 3.95
N MET A 40 11.62 4.30 3.02
CA MET A 40 10.15 4.18 3.01
C MET A 40 9.73 2.72 2.92
N ALA A 41 10.37 1.92 2.08
CA ALA A 41 10.07 0.50 1.95
C ALA A 41 10.21 -0.23 3.29
N TYR A 42 11.30 0.00 4.05
CA TYR A 42 11.47 -0.63 5.36
C TYR A 42 10.37 -0.22 6.35
N VAL A 43 10.03 1.08 6.42
CA VAL A 43 8.96 1.56 7.30
C VAL A 43 7.60 1.00 6.86
N ALA A 44 7.32 0.95 5.55
CA ALA A 44 6.10 0.41 5.00
C ALA A 44 5.94 -1.10 5.29
N HIS A 45 7.02 -1.89 5.20
CA HIS A 45 6.99 -3.31 5.57
C HIS A 45 6.73 -3.50 7.06
N PHE A 46 7.35 -2.68 7.91
CA PHE A 46 7.08 -2.70 9.35
C PHE A 46 5.62 -2.36 9.65
N LEU A 47 5.09 -1.29 9.06
CA LEU A 47 3.67 -0.90 9.24
C LEU A 47 2.71 -1.94 8.64
N LYS A 48 3.09 -2.60 7.54
CA LYS A 48 2.31 -3.72 6.97
C LYS A 48 2.28 -4.93 7.90
N LEU A 49 3.39 -5.23 8.56
CA LEU A 49 3.45 -6.27 9.60
C LEU A 49 2.53 -5.93 10.78
N VAL A 50 2.55 -4.67 11.23
CA VAL A 50 1.61 -4.18 12.26
C VAL A 50 0.16 -4.33 11.82
N GLN A 51 -0.18 -3.95 10.58
CA GLN A 51 -1.53 -4.16 10.02
C GLN A 51 -1.91 -5.64 10.01
N PHE A 52 -1.00 -6.52 9.57
CA PHE A 52 -1.26 -7.96 9.51
C PHE A 52 -1.49 -8.57 10.89
N ILE A 53 -0.63 -8.29 11.87
CA ILE A 53 -0.78 -8.76 13.26
C ILE A 53 -2.10 -8.25 13.84
N SER A 54 -2.45 -6.99 13.58
CA SER A 54 -3.68 -6.38 14.06
C SER A 54 -4.91 -7.07 13.50
N LEU A 55 -4.94 -7.32 12.19
CA LEU A 55 -6.03 -8.05 11.54
C LEU A 55 -6.12 -9.50 12.05
N PHE A 56 -4.98 -10.17 12.17
CA PHE A 56 -4.90 -11.55 12.65
C PHE A 56 -5.41 -11.69 14.09
N SER A 57 -5.10 -10.72 14.97
CA SER A 57 -5.54 -10.74 16.38
C SER A 57 -7.05 -10.72 16.60
N VAL A 58 -7.82 -10.35 15.57
CA VAL A 58 -9.30 -10.33 15.58
C VAL A 58 -9.91 -11.34 14.61
N SER A 59 -9.08 -12.17 13.97
CA SER A 59 -9.53 -13.16 12.99
C SER A 59 -9.93 -14.47 13.65
N SER A 60 -10.92 -15.15 13.08
CA SER A 60 -11.34 -16.52 13.43
C SER A 60 -11.11 -17.43 12.24
N LEU A 61 -9.94 -18.06 12.19
CA LEU A 61 -9.55 -18.93 11.08
C LEU A 61 -10.24 -20.27 11.16
N HIS A 62 -10.71 -20.76 10.02
CA HIS A 62 -11.30 -22.08 9.87
C HIS A 62 -10.86 -22.72 8.55
N TRP A 63 -10.92 -24.05 8.52
CA TRP A 63 -10.52 -24.85 7.38
C TRP A 63 -11.64 -25.81 6.98
N PRO A 64 -11.94 -25.95 5.67
CA PRO A 64 -11.36 -25.22 4.54
C PRO A 64 -11.88 -23.77 4.43
N PRO A 65 -11.12 -22.84 3.84
CA PRO A 65 -11.68 -21.53 3.46
C PRO A 65 -12.81 -21.69 2.44
N PRO A 66 -13.70 -20.69 2.33
CA PRO A 66 -14.70 -20.65 1.27
C PRO A 66 -14.07 -20.71 -0.11
N LEU A 67 -14.76 -21.29 -1.10
CA LEU A 67 -14.24 -21.45 -2.45
C LEU A 67 -13.84 -20.13 -3.13
N TYR A 68 -14.51 -19.02 -2.81
CA TYR A 68 -14.18 -17.70 -3.36
C TYR A 68 -12.83 -17.16 -2.85
N PHE A 69 -12.30 -17.68 -1.74
CA PHE A 69 -11.03 -17.24 -1.16
C PHE A 69 -9.90 -17.39 -2.17
N TRP A 70 -9.77 -18.58 -2.77
CA TRP A 70 -8.66 -18.94 -3.64
C TRP A 70 -8.51 -18.03 -4.86
N PRO A 71 -9.53 -17.82 -5.72
CA PRO A 71 -9.37 -16.95 -6.88
C PRO A 71 -9.16 -15.49 -6.49
N LEU A 72 -9.87 -14.98 -5.47
CA LEU A 72 -9.72 -13.59 -5.03
C LEU A 72 -8.33 -13.31 -4.47
N PHE A 73 -7.85 -14.17 -3.56
CA PHE A 73 -6.55 -14.01 -2.95
C PHE A 73 -5.43 -14.21 -3.98
N ALA A 74 -5.48 -15.28 -4.78
CA ALA A 74 -4.46 -15.57 -5.79
C ALA A 74 -4.36 -14.46 -6.83
N PHE A 75 -5.49 -13.99 -7.38
CA PHE A 75 -5.48 -12.91 -8.36
C PHE A 75 -5.04 -11.58 -7.72
N GLY A 76 -5.48 -11.30 -6.50
CA GLY A 76 -5.06 -10.12 -5.76
C GLY A 76 -3.55 -10.08 -5.50
N GLN A 77 -2.95 -11.21 -5.10
CA GLN A 77 -1.51 -11.32 -4.92
C GLN A 77 -0.75 -11.25 -6.25
N PHE A 78 -1.28 -11.87 -7.31
CA PHE A 78 -0.71 -11.78 -8.66
C PHE A 78 -0.60 -10.32 -9.14
N LEU A 79 -1.66 -9.50 -8.95
CA LEU A 79 -1.62 -8.08 -9.30
C LEU A 79 -0.53 -7.33 -8.51
N ASN A 80 -0.45 -7.53 -7.19
CA ASN A 80 0.56 -6.89 -6.36
C ASN A 80 1.99 -7.27 -6.77
N PHE A 81 2.23 -8.56 -7.01
CA PHE A 81 3.52 -9.07 -7.47
C PHE A 81 3.89 -8.47 -8.83
N ARG A 82 2.93 -8.44 -9.77
CA ARG A 82 3.17 -7.93 -11.12
C ARG A 82 3.46 -6.44 -11.14
N VAL A 83 2.78 -5.65 -10.30
CA VAL A 83 3.09 -4.23 -10.09
C VAL A 83 4.53 -4.06 -9.60
N TYR A 84 4.92 -4.80 -8.57
CA TYR A 84 6.28 -4.70 -8.03
C TYR A 84 7.34 -5.13 -9.05
N GLN A 85 7.07 -6.16 -9.84
CA GLN A 85 7.97 -6.62 -10.89
C GLN A 85 8.17 -5.58 -12.00
N LEU A 86 7.15 -4.77 -12.28
CA LEU A 86 7.18 -3.72 -13.32
C LEU A 86 7.82 -2.41 -12.84
N LEU A 87 7.39 -1.93 -11.66
CA LEU A 87 7.79 -0.63 -11.12
C LEU A 87 9.04 -0.69 -10.25
N GLY A 88 9.36 -1.89 -9.74
CA GLY A 88 10.37 -2.09 -8.73
C GLY A 88 10.08 -1.33 -7.44
N GLU A 89 11.10 -1.26 -6.58
CA GLU A 89 11.03 -0.54 -5.31
C GLU A 89 10.79 0.96 -5.51
N ALA A 90 11.48 1.59 -6.47
CA ALA A 90 11.39 3.04 -6.66
C ALA A 90 10.01 3.48 -7.15
N GLY A 91 9.40 2.77 -8.10
CA GLY A 91 8.05 3.12 -8.55
C GLY A 91 6.96 2.76 -7.53
N THR A 92 7.17 1.71 -6.71
CA THR A 92 6.20 1.32 -5.67
C THR A 92 6.25 2.25 -4.45
N TYR A 93 7.45 2.69 -4.05
CA TYR A 93 7.65 3.51 -2.84
C TYR A 93 7.96 4.96 -3.20
N TYR A 94 7.01 5.59 -3.90
CA TYR A 94 6.93 7.04 -4.14
C TYR A 94 8.18 7.69 -4.75
N GLY A 95 8.94 6.97 -5.57
CA GLY A 95 10.12 7.51 -6.24
C GLY A 95 9.85 8.79 -7.00
N VAL A 96 8.72 8.87 -7.71
CA VAL A 96 8.28 10.09 -8.40
C VAL A 96 8.14 11.26 -7.43
N ARG A 97 7.52 11.06 -6.26
CA ARG A 97 7.39 12.11 -5.23
C ARG A 97 8.73 12.51 -4.62
N PHE A 98 9.69 11.60 -4.56
CA PHE A 98 11.04 11.85 -4.06
C PHE A 98 12.01 12.36 -5.14
N GLY A 99 11.50 12.79 -6.30
CA GLY A 99 12.30 13.42 -7.35
C GLY A 99 13.05 12.45 -8.26
N LYS A 100 12.69 11.16 -8.25
CA LYS A 100 13.22 10.18 -9.21
C LYS A 100 12.39 10.16 -10.48
N GLU A 101 13.08 9.94 -11.60
CA GLU A 101 12.44 9.61 -12.86
C GLU A 101 12.05 8.12 -12.85
N ILE A 102 10.75 7.85 -12.92
CA ILE A 102 10.20 6.50 -12.99
C ILE A 102 9.55 6.32 -14.36
N PRO A 103 9.91 5.30 -15.14
CA PRO A 103 9.30 5.04 -16.44
C PRO A 103 7.79 4.83 -16.33
N TRP A 104 7.05 5.37 -17.30
CA TRP A 104 5.62 5.09 -17.43
C TRP A 104 5.42 3.67 -17.97
N VAL A 105 4.62 2.86 -17.28
CA VAL A 105 4.38 1.46 -17.64
C VAL A 105 2.95 1.28 -18.12
N THR A 106 2.77 0.62 -19.27
CA THR A 106 1.46 0.30 -19.85
C THR A 106 1.17 -1.19 -19.92
N GLU A 107 2.15 -2.05 -19.63
CA GLU A 107 1.91 -3.50 -19.59
C GLU A 107 0.88 -3.86 -18.51
N PHE A 108 0.23 -5.01 -18.69
CA PHE A 108 -0.70 -5.52 -17.69
C PHE A 108 0.00 -5.61 -16.32
N PRO A 109 -0.59 -5.06 -15.24
CA PRO A 109 -1.99 -4.63 -15.14
C PRO A 109 -2.31 -3.14 -15.45
N PHE A 110 -1.32 -2.27 -15.63
CA PHE A 110 -1.53 -0.81 -15.72
C PHE A 110 -2.35 -0.34 -16.93
N GLY A 111 -2.25 -1.04 -18.07
CA GLY A 111 -3.02 -0.71 -19.28
C GLY A 111 -4.52 -1.04 -19.20
N VAL A 112 -4.97 -1.73 -18.15
CA VAL A 112 -6.36 -2.24 -18.03
C VAL A 112 -7.00 -1.83 -16.71
N ILE A 113 -6.23 -1.87 -15.62
CA ILE A 113 -6.71 -1.64 -14.26
C ILE A 113 -6.05 -0.37 -13.74
N LYS A 114 -6.88 0.60 -13.32
CA LYS A 114 -6.40 1.75 -12.57
C LYS A 114 -6.01 1.31 -11.16
N ASP A 115 -4.87 1.80 -10.66
CA ASP A 115 -4.40 1.54 -9.29
C ASP A 115 -4.30 0.03 -8.95
N PRO A 116 -3.64 -0.79 -9.79
CA PRO A 116 -3.73 -2.24 -9.73
C PRO A 116 -3.20 -2.86 -8.43
N GLN A 117 -2.26 -2.19 -7.76
CA GLN A 117 -1.76 -2.62 -6.44
C GLN A 117 -2.83 -2.50 -5.34
N TYR A 118 -3.58 -1.39 -5.35
CA TYR A 118 -4.69 -1.19 -4.43
C TYR A 118 -5.82 -2.17 -4.73
N VAL A 119 -6.18 -2.36 -6.00
CA VAL A 119 -7.18 -3.37 -6.41
C VAL A 119 -6.77 -4.76 -5.93
N GLY A 120 -5.52 -5.18 -6.18
CA GLY A 120 -5.04 -6.48 -5.73
C GLY A 120 -5.05 -6.65 -4.22
N SER A 121 -4.71 -5.60 -3.48
CA SER A 121 -4.78 -5.57 -2.02
C SER A 121 -6.22 -5.65 -1.49
N ILE A 122 -7.17 -4.95 -2.12
CA ILE A 122 -8.60 -5.01 -1.77
C ILE A 122 -9.16 -6.41 -2.03
N LEU A 123 -8.86 -7.02 -3.17
CA LEU A 123 -9.29 -8.41 -3.48
C LEU A 123 -8.77 -9.41 -2.44
N SER A 124 -7.51 -9.24 -2.01
CA SER A 124 -6.91 -10.08 -0.98
C SER A 124 -7.63 -9.94 0.38
N LEU A 125 -8.09 -8.74 0.73
CA LEU A 125 -8.89 -8.51 1.93
C LEU A 125 -10.31 -9.09 1.83
N LEU A 126 -10.96 -8.93 0.67
CA LEU A 126 -12.29 -9.47 0.42
C LEU A 126 -12.29 -11.01 0.44
N ALA A 127 -11.20 -11.66 0.02
CA ALA A 127 -11.02 -13.09 0.18
C ALA A 127 -11.17 -13.53 1.66
N CYS A 128 -10.71 -12.70 2.59
CA CYS A 128 -10.71 -12.98 4.04
C CYS A 128 -12.03 -12.67 4.76
N LEU A 129 -13.13 -12.34 4.05
CA LEU A 129 -14.43 -11.97 4.66
C LEU A 129 -14.98 -13.01 5.64
N SER A 130 -14.73 -14.30 5.41
CA SER A 130 -15.17 -15.36 6.33
C SER A 130 -14.33 -15.51 7.59
N TRP A 131 -13.14 -14.91 7.63
CA TRP A 131 -12.19 -15.02 8.74
C TRP A 131 -12.10 -13.75 9.58
N VAL A 132 -12.28 -12.59 8.95
CA VAL A 132 -12.04 -11.29 9.56
C VAL A 132 -13.36 -10.57 9.74
N PRO A 133 -13.63 -9.98 10.92
CA PRO A 133 -14.82 -9.17 11.12
C PRO A 133 -14.90 -8.01 10.12
N PHE A 134 -16.07 -7.85 9.51
CA PHE A 134 -16.30 -6.95 8.38
C PHE A 134 -15.81 -5.51 8.60
N GLN A 135 -15.98 -4.97 9.81
CA GLN A 135 -15.56 -3.60 10.12
C GLN A 135 -14.06 -3.33 9.86
N TYR A 136 -13.18 -4.31 10.09
CA TYR A 136 -11.74 -4.12 9.87
C TYR A 136 -11.37 -4.22 8.40
N ILE A 137 -12.06 -5.08 7.64
CA ILE A 137 -11.91 -5.13 6.17
C ILE A 137 -12.33 -3.79 5.57
N VAL A 138 -13.52 -3.30 5.93
CA VAL A 138 -14.03 -2.02 5.42
C VAL A 138 -13.08 -0.88 5.79
N LEU A 139 -12.60 -0.83 7.03
CA LEU A 139 -11.69 0.21 7.47
C LEU A 139 -10.38 0.24 6.65
N TRP A 140 -9.82 -0.93 6.37
CA TRP A 140 -8.61 -1.04 5.53
C TRP A 140 -8.91 -0.61 4.09
N VAL A 141 -10.01 -1.09 3.51
CA VAL A 141 -10.44 -0.72 2.15
C VAL A 141 -10.67 0.78 2.03
N LEU A 142 -11.31 1.42 3.01
CA LEU A 142 -11.49 2.88 3.04
C LEU A 142 -10.16 3.62 3.07
N GLY A 143 -9.16 3.12 3.81
CA GLY A 143 -7.81 3.67 3.78
C GLY A 143 -7.16 3.58 2.40
N TYR A 144 -7.35 2.47 1.67
CA TYR A 144 -6.90 2.36 0.29
C TYR A 144 -7.62 3.31 -0.65
N LEU A 145 -8.95 3.43 -0.55
CA LEU A 145 -9.73 4.37 -1.36
C LEU A 145 -9.34 5.82 -1.08
N PHE A 146 -9.08 6.16 0.18
CA PHE A 146 -8.55 7.47 0.57
C PHE A 146 -7.21 7.75 -0.12
N MET A 147 -6.26 6.81 -0.09
CA MET A 147 -4.97 6.99 -0.76
C MET A 147 -5.11 7.09 -2.28
N ILE A 148 -5.95 6.26 -2.92
CA ILE A 148 -6.26 6.39 -4.35
C ILE A 148 -6.75 7.81 -4.68
N GLN A 149 -7.64 8.36 -3.85
CA GLN A 149 -8.17 9.71 -4.06
C GLN A 149 -7.09 10.78 -3.89
N VAL A 150 -6.25 10.67 -2.86
CA VAL A 150 -5.12 11.58 -2.60
C VAL A 150 -4.12 11.55 -3.76
N GLU A 151 -3.78 10.35 -4.23
CA GLU A 151 -2.80 10.13 -5.28
C GLU A 151 -3.30 10.56 -6.67
N SER A 152 -4.61 10.51 -6.91
CA SER A 152 -5.23 10.94 -8.18
C SER A 152 -5.08 12.43 -8.48
N LYS A 153 -4.69 13.24 -7.49
CA LYS A 153 -4.56 14.71 -7.59
C LYS A 153 -3.11 15.17 -7.53
N GLU A 154 -2.18 14.39 -8.08
CA GLU A 154 -0.76 14.76 -8.06
C GLU A 154 -0.49 16.10 -8.76
N ASP A 155 0.17 17.01 -8.04
CA ASP A 155 0.81 18.20 -8.62
C ASP A 155 2.32 17.93 -8.74
N PRO A 156 2.89 17.83 -9.97
CA PRO A 156 4.31 17.60 -10.17
C PRO A 156 5.23 18.66 -9.57
N SER A 157 4.75 19.90 -9.37
CA SER A 157 5.54 20.99 -8.78
C SER A 157 5.87 20.75 -7.30
N THR A 158 5.11 19.87 -6.63
CA THR A 158 5.25 19.55 -5.21
C THR A 158 6.20 18.37 -4.93
N ARG A 159 6.83 17.82 -5.97
CA ARG A 159 7.83 16.74 -5.83
C ARG A 159 9.06 17.26 -5.08
N ALA A 160 9.68 16.39 -4.28
CA ALA A 160 10.89 16.72 -3.55
C ALA A 160 12.09 16.86 -4.49
N LYS A 161 13.04 17.70 -4.08
CA LYS A 161 14.36 17.82 -4.71
C LYS A 161 15.32 16.87 -4.00
N PRO A 162 15.94 15.93 -4.71
CA PRO A 162 16.93 15.02 -4.12
C PRO A 162 18.07 15.81 -3.46
N LEU A 163 18.49 15.38 -2.28
CA LEU A 163 19.68 15.92 -1.65
C LEU A 163 20.91 15.30 -2.32
N LEU A 164 21.62 16.12 -3.12
CA LEU A 164 22.93 15.80 -3.68
C LEU A 164 23.98 15.58 -2.58
#